data_AF-A0ABD2FSG6-F1
#
_entry.id   AF-A0ABD2FSG6-F1
#
_cell.length_a   1.000
_cell.length_b   1.000
_cell.length_c   1.000
_cell.angle_alpha   90.00
_cell.angle_beta   90.00
_cell.angle_gamma   90.00
#
_symmetry.space_group_name_H-M   'P 1'
#
loop_
_entity.id
_entity.type
_entity.pdbx_description
1 polymer ?
#
loop_
_entity_poly.entity_id
_entity_poly.type
_entity_poly.pdbx_seq_one_letter_code
_entity_poly.pdbx_strand_id
1 'polypeptide(L)'
;MAACTRNRDGDDSILEPLSFPEQPPDAPGVPGEELLVCLFCPDSERQKDVLLKHLLLEHKLVIADVKLIADLPKYLVFWRGRFLEQPITDFCSVIKTNSTGPIGEVTF
;
A
#
# COMPACT_ATOMS: atom_id res chain seq x y z
N MET A 1 32.75 -22.92 -2.30
CA MET A 1 32.48 -22.42 -3.66
C MET A 1 31.15 -22.96 -4.12
N ALA A 2 30.11 -22.14 -4.12
CA ALA A 2 28.88 -22.40 -4.87
C ALA A 2 28.54 -21.08 -5.55
N ALA A 3 28.70 -21.07 -6.87
CA ALA A 3 28.43 -19.94 -7.72
C ALA A 3 26.91 -19.86 -7.95
N CYS A 4 26.29 -18.79 -7.46
CA CYS A 4 24.96 -18.40 -7.90
C CYS A 4 25.15 -17.50 -9.12
N THR A 5 24.89 -18.06 -10.30
CA THR A 5 25.00 -17.38 -11.59
C THR A 5 24.13 -16.13 -11.64
N ARG A 6 24.77 -14.99 -11.88
CA ARG A 6 24.15 -13.69 -12.20
C ARG A 6 23.66 -13.71 -13.65
N ASN A 7 22.36 -13.48 -13.87
CA ASN A 7 21.74 -13.22 -15.18
C ASN A 7 20.50 -12.34 -14.91
N ARG A 8 20.50 -11.01 -15.02
CA ARG A 8 20.71 -10.02 -16.11
C ARG A 8 19.36 -9.46 -16.59
N ASP A 9 19.23 -8.14 -16.42
CA ASP A 9 18.24 -7.19 -16.95
C ASP A 9 16.77 -7.40 -16.57
N GLY A 10 16.33 -6.62 -15.59
CA GLY A 10 14.94 -6.45 -15.21
C GLY A 10 14.88 -5.45 -14.07
N ASP A 11 15.01 -4.17 -14.43
CA ASP A 11 14.85 -2.98 -13.59
C ASP A 11 14.22 -3.28 -12.21
N ASP A 12 15.08 -3.57 -11.22
CA ASP A 12 14.68 -3.67 -9.82
C ASP A 12 14.36 -2.24 -9.34
N SER A 13 13.35 -1.61 -9.94
CA SER A 13 12.88 -0.27 -9.58
C SER A 13 12.20 -0.34 -8.22
N ILE A 14 13.02 -0.42 -7.17
CA ILE A 14 12.63 0.14 -5.89
C ILE A 14 12.40 1.62 -6.19
N LEU A 15 11.13 2.01 -6.22
CA LEU A 15 10.72 3.40 -6.43
C LEU A 15 11.56 4.33 -5.55
N GLU A 16 11.91 5.51 -6.08
CA GLU A 16 12.63 6.51 -5.30
C GLU A 16 11.90 6.84 -3.99
N PRO A 17 12.63 7.19 -2.92
CA PRO A 17 12.02 7.57 -1.65
C PRO A 17 11.01 8.72 -1.84
N LEU A 18 9.75 8.47 -1.46
CA LEU A 18 8.72 9.49 -1.54
C LEU A 18 9.01 10.61 -0.53
N SER A 19 9.38 11.77 -1.05
CA SER A 19 9.67 12.97 -0.26
C SER A 19 8.54 13.98 -0.45
N PHE A 20 7.88 14.38 0.65
CA PHE A 20 6.92 15.47 0.64
C PHE A 20 7.64 16.80 0.85
N PRO A 21 7.20 17.91 0.23
CA PRO A 21 7.76 19.22 0.54
C PRO A 21 7.58 19.52 2.03
N GLU A 22 8.63 20.01 2.69
CA GLU A 22 8.54 20.48 4.08
C GLU A 22 7.51 21.60 4.16
N GLN A 23 6.50 21.40 5.01
CA GLN A 23 5.52 22.43 5.31
C GLN A 23 6.22 23.54 6.12
N PRO A 24 5.96 24.84 5.85
CA PRO A 24 6.58 25.92 6.59
C PRO A 24 6.38 25.75 8.12
N PRO A 25 7.38 26.16 8.93
CA PRO A 25 7.45 25.89 10.38
C PRO A 25 6.32 26.52 11.22
N ASP A 26 5.41 27.30 10.61
CA ASP A 26 4.34 28.04 11.27
C ASP A 26 2.95 27.41 11.13
N ALA A 27 2.83 26.23 10.52
CA ALA A 27 1.57 25.49 10.56
C ALA A 27 1.51 24.71 11.88
N PRO A 28 0.57 25.01 12.81
CA PRO A 28 0.40 24.19 14.00
C PRO A 28 0.10 22.77 13.53
N GLY A 29 1.07 21.87 13.75
CA GLY A 29 0.89 20.44 13.59
C GLY A 29 -0.20 20.03 14.56
N VAL A 30 -1.43 19.96 14.06
CA VAL A 30 -2.58 19.51 14.83
C VAL A 30 -2.37 18.02 15.08
N PRO A 31 -2.18 17.56 16.34
CA PRO A 31 -2.26 16.14 16.66
C PRO A 31 -3.75 15.76 16.71
N GLY A 32 -4.46 16.01 15.62
CA GLY A 32 -5.87 15.68 15.49
C GLY A 32 -5.94 14.44 14.61
N GLU A 33 -6.12 13.28 15.23
CA GLU A 33 -6.82 12.11 14.68
C GLU A 33 -7.12 12.21 13.18
N GLU A 34 -6.06 12.12 12.38
CA GLU A 34 -6.10 12.59 11.00
C GLU A 34 -6.86 11.55 10.19
N LEU A 35 -7.99 11.98 9.65
CA LEU A 35 -8.97 11.10 9.02
C LEU A 35 -8.35 10.46 7.78
N LEU A 36 -8.21 9.14 7.81
CA LEU A 36 -7.55 8.37 6.76
C LEU A 36 -8.61 7.94 5.74
N VAL A 37 -8.50 8.45 4.52
CA VAL A 37 -9.43 8.11 3.43
C VAL A 37 -8.87 6.95 2.61
N CYS A 38 -9.73 6.02 2.21
CA CYS A 38 -9.36 4.94 1.32
C CYS A 38 -8.89 5.46 -0.06
N LEU A 39 -7.99 4.71 -0.67
CA LEU A 39 -7.40 4.99 -1.98
C LEU A 39 -8.37 4.76 -3.14
N PHE A 40 -9.32 3.82 -2.99
CA PHE A 40 -10.16 3.35 -4.08
C PHE A 40 -11.65 3.65 -3.91
N CYS A 41 -12.08 4.03 -2.71
CA CYS A 41 -13.47 4.23 -2.37
C CYS A 41 -13.64 5.46 -1.43
N PRO A 42 -14.87 5.93 -1.18
CA PRO A 42 -15.12 7.10 -0.33
C PRO A 42 -15.07 6.79 1.18
N ASP A 43 -14.76 5.56 1.58
CA ASP A 43 -14.67 5.15 2.98
C ASP A 43 -13.51 5.84 3.70
N SER A 44 -13.71 6.16 4.99
CA SER A 44 -12.72 6.89 5.76
C SER A 44 -12.75 6.53 7.23
N GLU A 45 -11.57 6.29 7.80
CA GLU A 45 -11.40 5.76 9.15
C GLU A 45 -10.39 6.60 9.94
N ARG A 46 -10.62 6.72 11.25
CA ARG A 46 -9.68 7.40 12.16
C ARG A 46 -8.58 6.48 12.68
N GLN A 47 -8.82 5.17 12.63
CA GLN A 47 -7.87 4.17 13.08
C GLN A 47 -7.16 3.53 11.89
N LYS A 48 -5.83 3.64 11.87
CA LYS A 48 -4.98 3.06 10.83
C LYS A 48 -5.23 1.57 10.62
N ASP A 49 -5.38 0.79 11.69
CA ASP A 49 -5.51 -0.66 11.60
C ASP A 49 -6.85 -1.06 10.96
N VAL A 50 -7.90 -0.25 11.18
CA VAL A 50 -9.21 -0.46 10.56
C VAL A 50 -9.14 -0.15 9.07
N LEU A 51 -8.50 0.96 8.67
CA LEU A 51 -8.32 1.27 7.26
C LEU A 51 -7.45 0.23 6.53
N LEU A 52 -6.33 -0.19 7.13
CA LEU A 52 -5.46 -1.21 6.53
C LEU A 52 -6.20 -2.54 6.34
N LYS A 53 -7.04 -2.92 7.30
CA LYS A 53 -7.93 -4.08 7.18
C LYS A 53 -8.93 -3.88 6.03
N HIS A 54 -9.54 -2.71 5.90
CA HIS A 54 -10.44 -2.38 4.79
C HIS A 54 -9.73 -2.52 3.43
N LEU A 55 -8.53 -1.93 3.28
CA LEU A 55 -7.72 -2.05 2.05
C LEU A 55 -7.40 -3.51 1.69
N LEU A 56 -7.07 -4.33 2.68
CA LEU A 56 -6.78 -5.74 2.47
C LEU A 56 -8.03 -6.53 2.06
N LEU A 57 -9.14 -6.37 2.76
CA LEU A 57 -10.33 -7.20 2.54
C LEU A 57 -11.11 -6.79 1.29
N GLU A 58 -11.33 -5.49 1.12
CA GLU A 58 -12.19 -4.96 0.05
C GLU A 58 -11.40 -4.74 -1.24
N HIS A 59 -10.15 -4.28 -1.14
CA HIS A 59 -9.34 -3.88 -2.29
C HIS A 59 -8.14 -4.79 -2.56
N LYS A 60 -7.87 -5.79 -1.71
CA LYS A 60 -6.71 -6.70 -1.80
C LYS A 60 -5.36 -5.97 -1.85
N LEU A 61 -5.29 -4.79 -1.24
CA LEU A 61 -4.06 -4.00 -1.16
C LEU A 61 -3.43 -4.13 0.22
N VAL A 62 -2.11 -4.36 0.25
CA VAL A 62 -1.31 -4.42 1.47
C VAL A 62 -0.20 -3.39 1.43
N ILE A 63 -0.09 -2.59 2.48
CA ILE A 63 1.04 -1.67 2.72
C ILE A 63 2.00 -2.38 3.67
N ALA A 64 3.14 -2.87 3.17
CA ALA A 64 4.03 -3.77 3.93
C ALA A 64 4.62 -3.11 5.19
N ASP A 65 5.36 -2.02 5.04
CA ASP A 65 6.05 -1.35 6.14
C ASP A 65 5.41 -0.01 6.48
N VAL A 66 4.12 -0.04 6.85
CA VAL A 66 3.37 1.17 7.25
C VAL A 66 4.06 1.96 8.36
N LYS A 67 4.83 1.29 9.23
CA LYS A 67 5.60 1.89 10.31
C LYS A 67 6.75 2.80 9.84
N LEU A 68 7.19 2.66 8.59
CA LEU A 68 8.24 3.49 7.99
C LEU A 68 7.67 4.72 7.28
N ILE A 69 6.34 4.84 7.19
CA ILE A 69 5.67 5.98 6.58
C ILE A 69 5.58 7.09 7.63
N ALA A 70 6.28 8.20 7.39
CA ALA A 70 6.30 9.33 8.31
C ALA A 70 4.91 9.98 8.46
N ASP A 71 4.14 10.04 7.37
CA ASP A 71 2.82 10.67 7.31
C ASP A 71 1.89 9.80 6.46
N LEU A 72 1.12 8.93 7.12
CA LEU A 72 0.19 8.01 6.47
C LEU A 72 -0.96 8.74 5.73
N PRO A 73 -1.58 9.79 6.30
CA PRO A 73 -2.62 10.57 5.61
C PRO A 73 -2.14 11.14 4.27
N LYS A 74 -1.00 11.83 4.24
CA LYS A 74 -0.42 12.37 3.00
C LYS A 74 0.00 11.28 2.03
N TYR A 75 0.54 10.18 2.54
CA TYR A 75 0.85 9.00 1.72
C TYR A 75 -0.38 8.47 0.99
N LEU A 76 -1.51 8.30 1.69
CA LEU A 76 -2.74 7.82 1.08
C LEU A 76 -3.27 8.80 0.02
N VAL A 77 -3.29 10.10 0.32
CA VAL A 77 -3.75 11.12 -0.64
C VAL A 77 -2.89 11.13 -1.91
N PHE A 78 -1.56 11.02 -1.76
CA PHE A 78 -0.63 10.97 -2.89
C PHE A 78 -0.88 9.77 -3.80
N TRP A 79 -0.94 8.57 -3.22
CA TRP A 79 -1.14 7.34 -3.98
C TRP A 79 -2.53 7.27 -4.61
N ARG A 80 -3.54 7.83 -3.95
CA ARG A 80 -4.89 7.97 -4.53
C ARG A 80 -4.84 8.73 -5.85
N GLY A 81 -4.11 9.84 -5.90
CA GLY A 81 -3.89 10.59 -7.14
C GLY A 81 -3.20 9.75 -8.21
N ARG A 82 -2.10 9.09 -7.86
CA ARG A 82 -1.32 8.29 -8.82
C ARG A 82 -2.06 7.09 -9.39
N PHE A 83 -2.89 6.42 -8.60
CA PHE A 83 -3.70 5.30 -9.07
C PHE A 83 -4.86 5.72 -9.98
N LEU A 84 -5.23 7.00 -10.00
CA LEU A 84 -6.16 7.54 -11.00
C LEU A 84 -5.47 7.82 -12.34
N GLU A 85 -4.18 8.15 -12.32
CA GLU A 85 -3.40 8.45 -13.52
C GLU A 85 -2.92 7.19 -14.24
N GLN A 86 -2.47 6.19 -13.48
CA GLN A 86 -1.92 4.94 -14.02
C GLN A 86 -2.39 3.73 -13.21
N PRO A 87 -2.48 2.53 -13.83
CA PRO A 87 -2.94 1.34 -13.13
C PRO A 87 -1.97 0.97 -12.00
N ILE A 88 -2.52 0.54 -10.87
CA ILE A 88 -1.73 0.14 -9.69
C ILE A 88 -0.71 -0.96 -9.97
N THR A 89 -0.91 -1.80 -10.99
CA THR A 89 0.03 -2.84 -11.40
C THR A 89 1.38 -2.30 -11.89
N ASP A 90 1.45 -1.01 -12.24
CA ASP A 90 2.70 -0.34 -12.61
C ASP A 90 3.54 0.00 -11.36
N PHE A 91 2.87 0.23 -10.23
CA PHE A 91 3.51 0.70 -8.99
C PHE A 91 3.61 -0.38 -7.90
N CYS A 92 2.71 -1.36 -7.92
CA CYS A 92 2.57 -2.35 -6.86
C CYS A 92 2.83 -3.76 -7.38
N SER A 93 3.60 -4.51 -6.60
CA SER A 93 3.84 -5.92 -6.84
C SER A 93 2.58 -6.76 -6.62
N VAL A 94 2.27 -7.63 -7.57
CA VAL A 94 1.14 -8.56 -7.46
C VAL A 94 1.57 -9.81 -6.70
N ILE A 95 0.91 -10.07 -5.57
CA ILE A 95 1.10 -11.30 -4.80
C ILE A 95 0.06 -12.32 -5.26
N LYS A 96 0.50 -13.40 -5.90
CA LYS A 96 -0.36 -14.53 -6.30
C LYS A 96 -0.35 -15.59 -5.20
N THR A 97 -1.47 -15.81 -4.53
CA THR A 97 -1.60 -16.87 -3.51
C THR A 97 -2.13 -18.16 -4.14
N ASN A 98 -1.42 -19.28 -3.94
CA ASN A 98 -1.86 -20.61 -4.34
C ASN A 98 -2.80 -21.21 -3.28
N SER A 99 -3.94 -20.58 -3.04
CA SER A 99 -4.94 -21.14 -2.14
C SER A 99 -5.94 -21.97 -2.96
N THR A 100 -5.72 -23.28 -3.04
CA THR A 100 -6.80 -24.20 -3.43
C THR A 100 -7.69 -24.36 -2.19
N GLY A 101 -8.91 -23.82 -2.23
CA GLY A 101 -9.91 -24.17 -1.22
C GLY A 101 -10.19 -25.68 -1.31
N PRO A 102 -10.60 -26.36 -0.22
CA PRO A 102 -11.02 -27.75 -0.33
C PRO A 102 -12.16 -27.82 -1.35
N ILE A 103 -11.87 -28.41 -2.51
CA ILE A 103 -12.87 -28.86 -3.47
C ILE A 103 -13.74 -29.85 -2.72
N GLY A 104 -14.98 -29.46 -2.47
CA GLY A 104 -15.88 -30.17 -1.59
C GLY A 104 -16.01 -31.64 -1.98
N GLU A 105 -15.62 -32.53 -1.07
CA GLU A 105 -16.20 -33.85 -0.99
C GLU A 105 -17.01 -33.88 0.31
N VAL A 106 -18.25 -33.39 0.21
CA VAL A 106 -19.27 -33.60 1.24
C VAL A 106 -19.96 -34.91 0.88
N THR A 107 -19.41 -36.02 1.35
CA THR A 107 -20.07 -37.32 1.24
C THR A 107 -21.15 -37.39 2.32
N PHE A 108 -22.41 -37.51 1.88
CA PHE A 108 -23.61 -37.63 2.71
C PHE A 108 -23.61 -38.90 3.56
#